data_AF-A0A7H1ARP6-F1
#
_entry.id   AF-A0A7H1ARP6-F1
#
_cell.length_a   1.000
_cell.length_b   1.000
_cell.length_c   1.000
_cell.angle_alpha   90.00
_cell.angle_beta   90.00
_cell.angle_gamma   90.00
#
_symmetry.space_group_name_H-M   'P 1'
#
loop_
_entity.id
_entity.type
_entity.pdbx_description
1 polymer ?
#
loop_
_entity_poly.entity_id
_entity_poly.type
_entity_poly.pdbx_seq_one_letter_code
_entity_poly.pdbx_strand_id
1 'polypeptide(L)'
;MVTLWLALLSGLAGIVLAACVLWPLRRRGRTGFMAACLSLGIVSASLYLLVGDPRAAQQPAAPSMADLRQGVEALEASLQREPQRADGWALLGRSRSELGQNTAAADAFARAAALAPDDAGLLVEAAQARAQAAAAKRFDDTALQWLQHALTVQPDAERAAWLLGIALRQRGRDAEAVEVWSALLPRLQPGAATALEQQLAIARAAAGTEAPATSPDPAQRNADPLLSVRIALPAGFDPAQWPQATALFVLARAPGGPPMPVAVRRYPLDGLPSSVTLSDADSPMPTQPLSAHARVEVLARLSRAGTASHTEGDLESEPVIVQLPQSGELQLQLR
;
A
#
# COMPACT_ATOMS: atom_id res chain seq x y z
N MET A 1 -34.43 -16.69 -16.92
CA MET A 1 -35.63 -17.57 -16.90
C MET A 1 -36.21 -17.77 -15.49
N VAL A 2 -35.41 -17.85 -14.42
CA VAL A 2 -35.90 -18.06 -13.04
C VAL A 2 -36.78 -16.90 -12.51
N THR A 3 -36.47 -15.66 -12.89
CA THR A 3 -37.23 -14.45 -12.49
C THR A 3 -38.66 -14.40 -13.03
N LEU A 4 -38.90 -14.98 -14.21
CA LEU A 4 -40.22 -14.98 -14.86
C LEU A 4 -41.19 -15.94 -14.16
N TRP A 5 -40.69 -17.08 -13.67
CA TRP A 5 -41.47 -18.06 -12.92
C TRP A 5 -41.90 -17.55 -11.54
N LEU A 6 -41.02 -16.82 -10.85
CA LEU A 6 -41.33 -16.19 -9.56
C LEU A 6 -42.41 -15.10 -9.70
N ALA A 7 -42.32 -14.26 -10.74
CA ALA A 7 -43.34 -13.26 -11.03
C ALA A 7 -44.71 -13.91 -11.34
N LEU A 8 -44.73 -14.96 -12.17
CA LEU A 8 -45.95 -15.70 -12.50
C LEU A 8 -46.56 -16.39 -11.27
N LEU A 9 -45.73 -17.01 -10.41
CA LEU A 9 -46.17 -17.65 -9.18
C LEU A 9 -46.75 -16.63 -8.18
N SER A 10 -46.13 -15.45 -8.04
CA SER A 10 -46.61 -14.39 -7.16
C SER A 10 -47.96 -13.83 -7.63
N GLY A 11 -48.13 -13.63 -8.95
CA GLY A 11 -49.40 -13.20 -9.53
C GLY A 11 -50.51 -14.23 -9.33
N LEU A 12 -50.19 -15.51 -9.53
CA LEU A 12 -51.15 -16.60 -9.38
C LEU A 12 -51.55 -16.79 -7.91
N ALA A 13 -50.60 -16.69 -6.97
CA ALA A 13 -50.87 -16.70 -5.54
C ALA A 13 -51.80 -15.54 -5.11
N GLY A 14 -51.57 -14.33 -5.63
CA GLY A 14 -52.41 -13.16 -5.37
C GLY A 14 -53.86 -13.35 -5.87
N ILE A 15 -54.03 -13.93 -7.07
CA ILE A 15 -55.34 -14.23 -7.65
C ILE A 15 -56.08 -15.29 -6.82
N VAL A 16 -55.39 -16.34 -6.37
CA VAL A 16 -55.97 -17.39 -5.52
C VAL A 16 -56.40 -16.83 -4.16
N LEU A 17 -55.57 -16.00 -3.53
CA LEU A 17 -55.89 -15.34 -2.26
C LEU A 17 -57.10 -14.41 -2.38
N ALA A 18 -57.15 -13.60 -3.43
CA ALA A 18 -58.30 -12.74 -3.72
C ALA A 18 -59.58 -13.55 -3.95
N ALA A 19 -59.49 -14.66 -4.69
CA ALA A 19 -60.62 -15.55 -4.94
C ALA A 19 -61.11 -16.24 -3.65
N CYS A 20 -60.20 -16.67 -2.77
CA CYS A 20 -60.53 -17.25 -1.47
C CYS A 20 -61.20 -16.25 -0.51
N VAL A 21 -60.67 -15.02 -0.44
CA VAL A 21 -61.21 -13.95 0.43
C VAL A 21 -62.58 -13.47 -0.06
N LEU A 22 -62.78 -13.41 -1.38
CA LEU A 22 -64.05 -12.97 -1.99
C LEU A 22 -65.06 -14.12 -2.16
N TRP A 23 -64.65 -15.38 -1.98
CA TRP A 23 -65.51 -16.57 -2.09
C TRP A 23 -66.84 -16.50 -1.31
N PRO A 24 -66.89 -15.93 -0.08
CA PRO A 24 -68.15 -15.80 0.67
C PRO A 24 -69.18 -14.91 -0.02
N LEU A 25 -68.75 -13.93 -0.83
CA LEU A 25 -69.64 -13.04 -1.60
C LEU A 25 -70.38 -13.78 -2.71
N ARG A 26 -69.86 -14.92 -3.16
CA ARG A 26 -70.53 -15.78 -4.16
C ARG A 26 -71.88 -16.32 -3.66
N ARG A 27 -72.05 -16.46 -2.34
CA ARG A 27 -73.34 -16.89 -1.72
C ARG A 27 -74.44 -15.82 -1.84
N ARG A 28 -74.08 -14.54 -2.06
CA ARG A 28 -75.02 -13.43 -2.23
C ARG A 28 -75.40 -13.16 -3.69
N GLY A 29 -74.70 -13.77 -4.66
CA GLY A 29 -75.00 -13.64 -6.09
C GLY A 29 -73.74 -13.65 -6.95
N ARG A 30 -73.82 -14.29 -8.13
CA ARG A 30 -72.66 -14.46 -9.04
C ARG A 30 -72.15 -13.14 -9.60
N THR A 31 -73.05 -12.17 -9.81
CA THR A 31 -72.74 -10.83 -10.33
C THR A 31 -71.92 -9.99 -9.34
N GLY A 32 -72.26 -10.02 -8.05
CA GLY A 32 -71.52 -9.30 -7.01
C GLY A 32 -70.09 -9.80 -6.82
N PHE A 33 -69.87 -11.11 -6.92
CA PHE A 33 -68.54 -11.70 -6.89
C PHE A 33 -67.70 -11.27 -8.10
N MET A 34 -68.26 -11.33 -9.31
CA MET A 34 -67.55 -10.89 -10.52
C MET A 34 -67.22 -9.39 -10.50
N ALA A 35 -68.15 -8.55 -10.03
CA ALA A 35 -67.93 -7.12 -9.89
C ALA A 35 -66.79 -6.79 -8.90
N ALA A 36 -66.71 -7.52 -7.77
CA ALA A 36 -65.66 -7.33 -6.78
C ALA A 36 -64.27 -7.78 -7.28
N CYS A 37 -64.20 -8.90 -8.03
CA CYS A 37 -62.94 -9.32 -8.63
C CYS A 37 -62.47 -8.32 -9.71
N LEU A 38 -63.39 -7.82 -10.54
CA LEU A 38 -63.07 -6.86 -11.59
C LEU A 38 -62.62 -5.52 -10.99
N SER A 39 -63.31 -5.03 -9.94
CA SER A 39 -62.93 -3.78 -9.27
C SER A 39 -61.56 -3.89 -8.61
N LEU A 40 -61.24 -5.03 -7.98
CA LEU A 40 -59.92 -5.25 -7.40
C LEU A 40 -58.81 -5.26 -8.47
N GLY A 41 -59.06 -5.89 -9.62
CA GLY A 41 -58.11 -5.88 -10.75
C GLY A 41 -57.89 -4.47 -11.30
N ILE A 42 -58.96 -3.69 -11.48
CA ILE A 42 -58.89 -2.30 -11.97
C ILE A 42 -58.18 -1.39 -10.96
N VAL A 43 -58.49 -1.52 -9.66
CA VAL A 43 -57.84 -0.74 -8.59
C VAL A 43 -56.36 -1.09 -8.51
N SER A 44 -55.99 -2.37 -8.59
CA SER A 44 -54.60 -2.81 -8.59
C SER A 44 -53.83 -2.29 -9.80
N ALA A 45 -54.40 -2.40 -11.00
CA ALA A 45 -53.80 -1.87 -12.22
C ALA A 45 -53.68 -0.34 -12.18
N SER A 46 -54.69 0.37 -11.69
CA SER A 46 -54.67 1.82 -11.56
C SER A 46 -53.63 2.27 -10.53
N LEU A 47 -53.52 1.57 -9.40
CA LEU A 47 -52.49 1.84 -8.39
C LEU A 47 -51.09 1.60 -8.93
N TYR A 48 -50.89 0.53 -9.71
CA TYR A 48 -49.62 0.24 -10.39
C TYR A 48 -49.27 1.32 -11.42
N LEU A 49 -50.23 1.87 -12.16
CA LEU A 49 -49.98 2.95 -13.11
C LEU A 49 -49.76 4.32 -12.42
N LEU A 50 -50.35 4.55 -11.24
CA LEU A 50 -50.17 5.79 -10.49
C LEU A 50 -48.88 5.82 -9.67
N VAL A 51 -48.47 4.69 -9.10
CA VAL A 51 -47.36 4.57 -8.13
C VAL A 51 -46.16 3.81 -8.71
N GLY A 52 -46.38 2.88 -9.63
CA GLY A 52 -45.34 2.07 -10.24
C GLY A 52 -44.70 2.73 -11.47
N ASP A 53 -43.52 2.24 -11.84
CA ASP A 53 -42.87 2.61 -13.10
C ASP A 53 -43.00 1.46 -14.11
N PRO A 54 -43.90 1.57 -15.10
CA PRO A 54 -44.06 0.54 -16.14
C PRO A 54 -42.80 0.38 -17.00
N ARG A 55 -41.88 1.35 -16.99
CA ARG A 55 -40.59 1.28 -17.70
C ARG A 55 -39.59 0.38 -17.01
N ALA A 56 -39.73 0.14 -15.70
CA ALA A 56 -38.88 -0.82 -14.98
C ALA A 56 -39.06 -2.26 -15.50
N ALA A 57 -40.19 -2.57 -16.15
CA ALA A 57 -40.42 -3.85 -16.82
C ALA A 57 -39.75 -3.93 -18.20
N GLN A 58 -39.37 -2.80 -18.80
CA GLN A 58 -38.61 -2.74 -20.03
C GLN A 58 -37.13 -2.59 -19.67
N GLN A 59 -36.42 -3.72 -19.56
CA GLN A 59 -34.96 -3.66 -19.57
C GLN A 59 -34.55 -3.16 -20.97
N PRO A 60 -33.93 -1.96 -21.11
CA PRO A 60 -33.36 -1.57 -22.38
C PRO A 60 -32.34 -2.66 -22.79
N ALA A 61 -32.34 -3.02 -24.07
CA ALA A 61 -31.34 -3.93 -24.59
C ALA A 61 -29.95 -3.39 -24.23
N ALA A 62 -29.06 -4.25 -23.73
CA ALA A 62 -27.70 -3.86 -23.46
C ALA A 62 -27.11 -3.22 -24.73
N PRO A 63 -26.44 -2.06 -24.63
CA PRO A 63 -25.90 -1.36 -25.79
C PRO A 63 -25.03 -2.31 -26.60
N SER A 64 -25.23 -2.33 -27.91
CA SER A 64 -24.47 -3.20 -28.79
C SER A 64 -23.04 -2.69 -28.95
N MET A 65 -22.12 -3.57 -29.37
CA MET A 65 -20.74 -3.16 -29.71
C MET A 65 -20.71 -2.09 -30.82
N ALA A 66 -21.73 -2.03 -31.68
CA ALA A 66 -21.84 -1.00 -32.71
C ALA A 66 -22.20 0.36 -32.10
N ASP A 67 -23.14 0.39 -31.14
CA ASP A 67 -23.54 1.60 -30.42
C ASP A 67 -22.37 2.16 -29.61
N LEU A 68 -21.56 1.29 -28.99
CA LEU A 68 -20.36 1.70 -28.25
C LEU A 68 -19.30 2.36 -29.16
N ARG A 69 -19.08 1.83 -30.36
CA ARG A 69 -18.15 2.44 -31.34
C ARG A 69 -18.63 3.82 -31.79
N GLN A 70 -19.91 3.98 -32.09
CA GLN A 70 -20.48 5.28 -32.45
C GLN A 70 -20.38 6.28 -31.30
N GLY A 71 -20.62 5.83 -30.06
CA GLY A 71 -20.43 6.65 -28.86
C GLY A 71 -19.00 7.14 -28.70
N VAL A 72 -18.01 6.28 -28.96
CA VAL A 72 -16.58 6.64 -28.93
C VAL A 72 -16.25 7.71 -29.97
N GLU A 73 -16.70 7.56 -31.22
CA GLU A 73 -16.47 8.56 -32.29
C GLU A 73 -17.08 9.93 -31.93
N ALA A 74 -18.30 9.94 -31.40
CA ALA A 74 -18.96 11.17 -30.95
C ALA A 74 -18.21 11.82 -29.78
N LEU A 75 -17.72 11.02 -28.83
CA LEU A 75 -16.95 11.49 -27.69
C LEU A 75 -15.59 12.07 -28.12
N GLU A 76 -14.91 11.45 -29.08
CA GLU A 76 -13.68 11.97 -29.66
C GLU A 76 -13.89 13.33 -30.33
N ALA A 77 -14.95 13.47 -31.15
CA ALA A 77 -15.29 14.75 -31.78
C ALA A 77 -15.65 15.85 -30.76
N SER A 78 -16.25 15.46 -29.63
CA SER A 78 -16.52 16.38 -28.52
C SER A 78 -15.22 16.83 -27.84
N LEU A 79 -14.32 15.90 -27.54
CA LEU A 79 -13.03 16.16 -26.90
C LEU A 79 -12.05 16.95 -27.79
N GLN A 80 -12.22 16.91 -29.11
CA GLN A 80 -11.49 17.82 -30.01
C GLN A 80 -11.91 19.28 -29.82
N ARG A 81 -13.19 19.54 -29.51
CA ARG A 81 -13.71 20.88 -29.23
C ARG A 81 -13.42 21.32 -27.80
N GLU A 82 -13.46 20.38 -26.85
CA GLU A 82 -13.26 20.64 -25.42
C GLU A 82 -12.11 19.77 -24.86
N PRO A 83 -10.84 20.05 -25.21
CA PRO A 83 -9.73 19.16 -24.89
C PRO A 83 -9.31 19.17 -23.42
N GLN A 84 -9.80 20.10 -22.60
CA GLN A 84 -9.42 20.22 -21.18
C GLN A 84 -10.30 19.42 -20.22
N ARG A 85 -11.17 18.55 -20.75
CA ARG A 85 -12.10 17.73 -19.96
C ARG A 85 -11.51 16.40 -19.53
N ALA A 86 -10.92 16.36 -18.33
CA ALA A 86 -10.33 15.14 -17.76
C ALA A 86 -11.34 13.98 -17.68
N ASP A 87 -12.57 14.27 -17.25
CA ASP A 87 -13.69 13.33 -17.16
C ASP A 87 -14.03 12.68 -18.51
N GLY A 88 -14.03 13.49 -19.58
CA GLY A 88 -14.32 13.01 -20.92
C GLY A 88 -13.19 12.14 -21.48
N TRP A 89 -11.92 12.51 -21.23
CA TRP A 89 -10.77 11.67 -21.59
C TRP A 89 -10.76 10.33 -20.83
N ALA A 90 -11.14 10.33 -19.54
CA ALA A 90 -11.27 9.11 -18.76
C ALA A 90 -12.39 8.20 -19.29
N LEU A 91 -13.55 8.78 -19.65
CA LEU A 91 -14.64 8.04 -20.27
C LEU A 91 -14.21 7.43 -21.61
N LEU A 92 -13.50 8.19 -22.45
CA LEU A 92 -12.96 7.69 -23.71
C LEU A 92 -12.00 6.51 -23.48
N GLY A 93 -11.14 6.61 -22.45
CA GLY A 93 -10.27 5.52 -22.02
C GLY A 93 -11.05 4.26 -21.69
N ARG A 94 -12.07 4.36 -20.82
CA ARG A 94 -12.92 3.22 -20.43
C ARG A 94 -13.64 2.59 -21.63
N SER A 95 -14.27 3.40 -22.48
CA SER A 95 -14.99 2.90 -23.66
C SER A 95 -14.05 2.21 -24.65
N ARG A 96 -12.85 2.75 -24.87
CA ARG A 96 -11.83 2.10 -25.72
C ARG A 96 -11.28 0.81 -25.09
N SER A 97 -11.12 0.75 -23.77
CA SER A 97 -10.76 -0.49 -23.07
C SER A 97 -11.82 -1.57 -23.25
N GLU A 98 -13.11 -1.23 -23.16
CA GLU A 98 -14.22 -2.17 -23.43
C GLU A 98 -14.22 -2.68 -24.88
N LEU A 99 -13.83 -1.83 -25.83
CA LEU A 99 -13.63 -2.21 -27.23
C LEU A 99 -12.35 -3.03 -27.47
N GLY A 100 -11.54 -3.30 -26.45
CA GLY A 100 -10.26 -3.99 -26.55
C GLY A 100 -9.11 -3.16 -27.15
N GLN A 101 -9.32 -1.86 -27.35
CA GLN A 101 -8.36 -0.94 -27.95
C GLN A 101 -7.37 -0.42 -26.89
N ASN A 102 -6.60 -1.33 -26.29
CA ASN A 102 -5.79 -1.05 -25.09
C ASN A 102 -4.81 0.12 -25.26
N THR A 103 -4.13 0.25 -26.40
CA THR A 103 -3.20 1.36 -26.65
C THR A 103 -3.92 2.70 -26.69
N ALA A 104 -5.01 2.77 -27.47
CA ALA A 104 -5.81 3.99 -27.61
C ALA A 104 -6.51 4.37 -26.28
N ALA A 105 -6.85 3.39 -25.45
CA ALA A 105 -7.35 3.60 -24.10
C ALA A 105 -6.27 4.20 -23.18
N ALA A 106 -5.06 3.63 -23.20
CA ALA A 106 -3.94 4.14 -22.40
C ALA A 106 -3.59 5.60 -22.77
N ASP A 107 -3.62 5.96 -24.06
CA ASP A 107 -3.39 7.34 -24.50
C ASP A 107 -4.46 8.31 -23.97
N ALA A 108 -5.74 7.89 -23.99
CA ALA A 108 -6.84 8.69 -23.47
C ALA A 108 -6.72 8.88 -21.94
N PHE A 109 -6.41 7.81 -21.20
CA PHE A 109 -6.18 7.91 -19.76
C PHE A 109 -4.94 8.74 -19.41
N ALA A 110 -3.86 8.68 -20.20
CA ALA A 110 -2.69 9.52 -19.98
C ALA A 110 -3.03 11.01 -20.13
N ARG A 111 -3.88 11.37 -21.10
CA ARG A 111 -4.41 12.73 -21.25
C ARG A 111 -5.25 13.14 -20.06
N ALA A 112 -6.13 12.24 -19.59
CA ALA A 112 -6.96 12.48 -18.43
C ALA A 112 -6.11 12.73 -17.16
N ALA A 113 -5.12 11.87 -16.90
CA ALA A 113 -4.20 11.97 -15.76
C ALA A 113 -3.36 13.26 -15.81
N ALA A 114 -2.98 13.75 -17.00
CA ALA A 114 -2.28 15.02 -17.14
C ALA A 114 -3.17 16.24 -16.82
N LEU A 115 -4.48 16.15 -17.04
CA LEU A 115 -5.45 17.21 -16.77
C LEU A 115 -5.94 17.22 -15.32
N ALA A 116 -5.96 16.06 -14.66
CA ALA A 116 -6.31 15.90 -13.26
C ALA A 116 -5.24 15.07 -12.54
N PRO A 117 -4.05 15.66 -12.27
CA PRO A 117 -2.93 14.93 -11.68
C PRO A 117 -3.16 14.51 -10.23
N ASP A 118 -4.11 15.11 -9.53
CA ASP A 118 -4.43 14.81 -8.13
C ASP A 118 -5.73 14.00 -7.97
N ASP A 119 -6.24 13.40 -9.05
CA ASP A 119 -7.35 12.43 -8.95
C ASP A 119 -6.77 11.01 -8.79
N ALA A 120 -6.74 10.53 -7.55
CA ALA A 120 -6.18 9.22 -7.21
C ALA A 120 -6.83 8.07 -7.98
N GLY A 121 -8.15 8.11 -8.19
CA GLY A 121 -8.87 7.07 -8.94
C GLY A 121 -8.46 7.06 -10.41
N LEU A 122 -8.34 8.25 -11.01
CA LEU A 122 -7.92 8.40 -12.39
C LEU A 122 -6.48 7.94 -12.64
N LEU A 123 -5.55 8.28 -11.74
CA LEU A 123 -4.16 7.83 -11.81
C LEU A 123 -4.06 6.30 -11.76
N VAL A 124 -4.87 5.65 -10.93
CA VAL A 124 -4.94 4.20 -10.83
C VAL A 124 -5.47 3.57 -12.12
N GLU A 125 -6.55 4.13 -12.70
CA GLU A 125 -7.07 3.68 -14.00
C GLU A 125 -6.04 3.86 -15.12
N ALA A 126 -5.33 5.00 -15.13
CA ALA A 126 -4.30 5.30 -16.12
C ALA A 126 -3.09 4.35 -16.03
N ALA A 127 -2.58 4.10 -14.82
CA ALA A 127 -1.49 3.16 -14.57
C ALA A 127 -1.86 1.74 -15.04
N GLN A 128 -3.07 1.30 -14.73
CA GLN A 128 -3.57 -0.01 -15.14
C GLN A 128 -3.79 -0.11 -16.65
N ALA A 129 -4.35 0.92 -17.30
CA ALA A 129 -4.54 0.94 -18.74
C ALA A 129 -3.19 0.91 -19.48
N ARG A 130 -2.21 1.66 -18.98
CA ARG A 130 -0.84 1.69 -19.49
C ARG A 130 -0.17 0.32 -19.39
N ALA A 131 -0.26 -0.35 -18.25
CA ALA A 131 0.24 -1.71 -18.10
C ALA A 131 -0.47 -2.69 -19.05
N GLN A 132 -1.78 -2.55 -19.25
CA GLN A 132 -2.53 -3.38 -20.21
C GLN A 132 -2.16 -3.08 -21.67
N ALA A 133 -1.77 -1.87 -22.03
CA ALA A 133 -1.29 -1.56 -23.38
C ALA A 133 0.10 -2.12 -23.67
N ALA A 134 0.94 -2.30 -22.64
CA ALA A 134 2.29 -2.82 -22.78
C ALA A 134 2.29 -4.28 -23.28
N ALA A 135 3.21 -4.61 -24.19
CA ALA A 135 3.34 -5.96 -24.74
C ALA A 135 3.57 -7.02 -23.66
N ALA A 136 4.40 -6.69 -22.65
CA ALA A 136 4.68 -7.57 -21.52
C ALA A 136 3.63 -7.53 -20.40
N LYS A 137 2.58 -6.70 -20.53
CA LYS A 137 1.56 -6.45 -19.50
C LYS A 137 2.14 -6.05 -18.13
N ARG A 138 3.21 -5.25 -18.15
CA ARG A 138 3.96 -4.82 -16.96
C ARG A 138 3.82 -3.33 -16.72
N PHE A 139 3.92 -2.94 -15.44
CA PHE A 139 3.90 -1.55 -15.01
C PHE A 139 5.29 -0.90 -15.23
N ASP A 140 5.34 0.11 -16.08
CA ASP A 140 6.54 0.92 -16.31
C ASP A 140 6.66 2.08 -15.31
N ASP A 141 7.70 2.92 -15.47
CA ASP A 141 8.11 3.89 -14.44
C ASP A 141 7.02 4.93 -14.20
N THR A 142 6.39 5.37 -15.29
CA THR A 142 5.26 6.30 -15.25
C THR A 142 4.07 5.71 -14.51
N ALA A 143 3.73 4.44 -14.78
CA ALA A 143 2.63 3.78 -14.07
C ALA A 143 2.93 3.64 -12.57
N LEU A 144 4.18 3.34 -12.19
CA LEU A 144 4.61 3.29 -10.80
C LEU A 144 4.49 4.66 -10.12
N GLN A 145 4.94 5.73 -10.77
CA GLN A 145 4.84 7.11 -10.27
C GLN A 145 3.38 7.53 -10.07
N TRP A 146 2.48 7.21 -11.00
CA TRP A 146 1.05 7.49 -10.83
C TRP A 146 0.44 6.74 -9.65
N LEU A 147 0.79 5.46 -9.45
CA LEU A 147 0.30 4.68 -8.31
C LEU A 147 0.84 5.21 -6.97
N GLN A 148 2.11 5.62 -6.92
CA GLN A 148 2.70 6.27 -5.75
C GLN A 148 2.02 7.61 -5.46
N HIS A 149 1.85 8.46 -6.48
CA HIS A 149 1.18 9.75 -6.34
C HIS A 149 -0.27 9.59 -5.87
N ALA A 150 -1.01 8.61 -6.43
CA ALA A 150 -2.35 8.28 -5.98
C ALA A 150 -2.42 7.94 -4.48
N LEU A 151 -1.42 7.25 -3.94
CA LEU A 151 -1.32 6.96 -2.49
C LEU A 151 -0.89 8.18 -1.66
N THR A 152 -0.16 9.15 -2.24
CA THR A 152 0.12 10.41 -1.54
C THR A 152 -1.12 11.28 -1.42
N VAL A 153 -1.95 11.32 -2.48
CA VAL A 153 -3.23 12.03 -2.51
C VAL A 153 -4.26 11.33 -1.63
N GLN A 154 -4.38 10.01 -1.76
CA GLN A 154 -5.35 9.18 -1.08
C GLN A 154 -4.66 7.95 -0.42
N PRO A 155 -4.20 8.09 0.84
CA PRO A 155 -3.47 7.02 1.54
C PRO A 155 -4.27 5.74 1.81
N ASP A 156 -5.59 5.81 1.70
CA ASP A 156 -6.54 4.70 1.86
C ASP A 156 -6.98 4.07 0.53
N ALA A 157 -6.42 4.49 -0.62
CA ALA A 157 -6.73 3.92 -1.92
C ALA A 157 -6.25 2.46 -2.05
N GLU A 158 -7.11 1.52 -1.65
CA GLU A 158 -6.80 0.08 -1.61
C GLU A 158 -6.31 -0.46 -2.97
N ARG A 159 -6.97 -0.06 -4.06
CA ARG A 159 -6.60 -0.47 -5.42
C ARG A 159 -5.23 0.06 -5.84
N ALA A 160 -4.87 1.28 -5.41
CA ALA A 160 -3.56 1.86 -5.69
C ALA A 160 -2.46 1.07 -4.99
N ALA A 161 -2.63 0.78 -3.69
CA ALA A 161 -1.69 -0.02 -2.91
C ALA A 161 -1.56 -1.45 -3.46
N TRP A 162 -2.67 -2.07 -3.85
CA TRP A 162 -2.68 -3.39 -4.46
C TRP A 162 -1.83 -3.43 -5.74
N LEU A 163 -2.12 -2.53 -6.69
CA LEU A 163 -1.41 -2.48 -7.98
C LEU A 163 0.05 -2.02 -7.83
N LEU A 164 0.35 -1.14 -6.87
CA LEU A 164 1.73 -0.72 -6.59
C LEU A 164 2.58 -1.91 -6.15
N GLY A 165 2.08 -2.75 -5.24
CA GLY A 165 2.81 -3.96 -4.85
C GLY A 165 3.01 -4.93 -6.03
N ILE A 166 2.02 -5.09 -6.93
CA ILE A 166 2.22 -5.87 -8.16
C ILE A 166 3.34 -5.27 -9.02
N ALA A 167 3.31 -3.95 -9.22
CA ALA A 167 4.31 -3.24 -10.02
C ALA A 167 5.73 -3.37 -9.43
N LEU A 168 5.85 -3.31 -8.11
CA LEU A 168 7.11 -3.49 -7.38
C LEU A 168 7.65 -4.92 -7.52
N ARG A 169 6.81 -5.93 -7.33
CA ARG A 169 7.18 -7.35 -7.55
C ARG A 169 7.59 -7.64 -8.97
N GLN A 170 6.89 -7.08 -9.95
CA GLN A 170 7.28 -7.20 -11.34
C GLN A 170 8.68 -6.65 -11.60
N ARG A 171 9.25 -5.82 -10.72
CA ARG A 171 10.60 -5.24 -10.87
C ARG A 171 11.64 -5.89 -9.96
N GLY A 172 11.30 -6.98 -9.27
CA GLY A 172 12.16 -7.60 -8.25
C GLY A 172 12.31 -6.77 -6.98
N ARG A 173 11.45 -5.76 -6.78
CA ARG A 173 11.42 -4.93 -5.56
C ARG A 173 10.49 -5.55 -4.53
N ASP A 174 10.66 -6.84 -4.25
CA ASP A 174 9.74 -7.61 -3.42
C ASP A 174 9.70 -7.11 -1.96
N ALA A 175 10.81 -6.59 -1.41
CA ALA A 175 10.84 -6.01 -0.07
C ALA A 175 9.86 -4.82 0.07
N GLU A 176 9.90 -3.89 -0.89
CA GLU A 176 8.98 -2.73 -0.91
C GLU A 176 7.53 -3.16 -1.18
N ALA A 177 7.34 -4.20 -2.00
CA ALA A 177 6.00 -4.76 -2.21
C ALA A 177 5.43 -5.33 -0.91
N VAL A 178 6.26 -5.99 -0.08
CA VAL A 178 5.86 -6.50 1.24
C VAL A 178 5.45 -5.36 2.16
N GLU A 179 6.17 -4.24 2.19
CA GLU A 179 5.80 -3.07 3.00
C GLU A 179 4.42 -2.54 2.60
N VAL A 180 4.22 -2.22 1.32
CA VAL A 180 2.96 -1.66 0.80
C VAL A 180 1.77 -2.59 1.07
N TRP A 181 1.91 -3.89 0.77
CA TRP A 181 0.83 -4.85 0.97
C TRP A 181 0.58 -5.18 2.44
N SER A 182 1.61 -5.15 3.30
CA SER A 182 1.42 -5.34 4.75
C SER A 182 0.59 -4.23 5.38
N ALA A 183 0.75 -2.98 4.91
CA ALA A 183 -0.04 -1.84 5.35
C ALA A 183 -1.49 -1.88 4.80
N LEU A 184 -1.69 -2.50 3.63
CA LEU A 184 -3.00 -2.69 3.01
C LEU A 184 -3.82 -3.80 3.69
N LEU A 185 -3.16 -4.90 4.10
CA LEU A 185 -3.81 -6.10 4.61
C LEU A 185 -4.91 -5.88 5.66
N PRO A 186 -4.73 -5.07 6.73
CA PRO A 186 -5.76 -4.90 7.75
C PRO A 186 -7.01 -4.14 7.26
N ARG A 187 -6.96 -3.53 6.07
CA ARG A 187 -8.07 -2.76 5.49
C ARG A 187 -8.94 -3.60 4.56
N LEU A 188 -8.42 -4.74 4.10
CA LEU A 188 -9.12 -5.59 3.13
C LEU A 188 -10.20 -6.45 3.79
N GLN A 189 -11.25 -6.72 3.01
CA GLN A 189 -12.25 -7.73 3.36
C GLN A 189 -11.59 -9.13 3.45
N PRO A 190 -12.10 -10.04 4.30
CA PRO A 190 -11.44 -11.32 4.59
C PRO A 190 -11.03 -12.13 3.35
N GLY A 191 -11.88 -12.21 2.33
CA GLY A 191 -11.53 -12.93 1.09
C GLY A 191 -10.39 -12.29 0.30
N ALA A 192 -10.34 -10.96 0.23
CA ALA A 192 -9.25 -10.23 -0.42
C ALA A 192 -7.96 -10.26 0.43
N ALA A 193 -8.10 -10.23 1.76
CA ALA A 193 -6.98 -10.37 2.69
C ALA A 193 -6.29 -11.74 2.52
N THR A 194 -7.04 -12.85 2.45
CA THR A 194 -6.47 -14.18 2.23
C THR A 194 -5.72 -14.29 0.89
N ALA A 195 -6.26 -13.67 -0.17
CA ALA A 195 -5.57 -13.62 -1.46
C ALA A 195 -4.27 -12.80 -1.39
N LEU A 196 -4.27 -11.70 -0.64
CA LEU A 196 -3.08 -10.87 -0.44
C LEU A 196 -2.03 -11.58 0.41
N GLU A 197 -2.42 -12.32 1.45
CA GLU A 197 -1.50 -13.07 2.31
C GLU A 197 -0.67 -14.09 1.52
N GLN A 198 -1.28 -14.76 0.54
CA GLN A 198 -0.57 -15.67 -0.35
C GLN A 198 0.48 -14.93 -1.19
N GLN A 199 0.11 -13.78 -1.76
CA GLN A 199 1.04 -12.95 -2.54
C GLN A 199 2.17 -12.38 -1.66
N LEU A 200 1.84 -12.01 -0.42
CA LEU A 200 2.78 -11.50 0.57
C LEU A 200 3.79 -12.57 0.99
N ALA A 201 3.35 -13.83 1.16
CA ALA A 201 4.25 -14.94 1.44
C ALA A 201 5.24 -15.20 0.30
N ILE A 202 4.77 -15.15 -0.95
CA ILE A 202 5.62 -15.27 -2.14
C ILE A 202 6.63 -14.12 -2.20
N ALA A 203 6.17 -12.88 -1.98
CA ALA A 203 7.02 -11.70 -1.98
C ALA A 203 8.09 -11.75 -0.88
N ARG A 204 7.74 -12.18 0.33
CA ARG A 204 8.69 -12.35 1.44
C ARG A 204 9.75 -13.42 1.13
N ALA A 205 9.34 -14.54 0.55
CA ALA A 205 10.27 -15.57 0.11
C ALA A 205 11.23 -15.03 -0.95
N ALA A 206 10.69 -14.34 -1.97
CA ALA A 206 11.47 -13.70 -3.03
C ALA A 206 12.45 -12.66 -2.49
N ALA A 207 12.01 -11.77 -1.59
CA ALA A 207 12.87 -10.78 -0.94
C ALA A 207 14.00 -11.41 -0.08
N GLY A 208 13.76 -12.60 0.49
CA GLY A 208 14.78 -13.37 1.20
C GLY A 208 15.75 -14.13 0.30
N THR A 209 15.38 -14.39 -0.96
CA THR A 209 16.20 -15.13 -1.96
C THR A 209 16.87 -14.23 -2.99
N GLU A 210 16.27 -13.08 -3.30
CA GLU A 210 16.72 -12.09 -4.29
C GLU A 210 17.23 -10.85 -3.58
N ALA A 211 18.39 -10.96 -2.92
CA ALA A 211 19.25 -9.81 -2.72
C ALA A 211 20.27 -9.68 -3.87
N PRO A 212 19.92 -9.14 -5.06
CA PRO A 212 20.88 -8.43 -5.88
C PRO A 212 20.81 -6.93 -5.59
N ALA A 213 21.99 -6.40 -5.26
CA ALA A 213 22.27 -5.01 -4.94
C ALA A 213 22.02 -4.06 -6.13
N THR A 214 20.84 -3.45 -6.23
CA THR A 214 20.61 -2.25 -7.07
C THR A 214 19.40 -1.44 -6.59
N SER A 215 19.39 -1.09 -5.32
CA SER A 215 18.82 0.15 -4.76
C SER A 215 19.52 0.34 -3.41
N PRO A 216 19.97 1.54 -3.04
CA PRO A 216 20.58 1.74 -1.73
C PRO A 216 19.51 1.46 -0.69
N ASP A 217 19.66 0.27 -0.09
CA ASP A 217 18.88 -0.26 1.01
C ASP A 217 18.73 0.84 2.09
N PRO A 218 17.55 1.04 2.71
CA PRO A 218 17.47 1.79 3.96
C PRO A 218 18.45 1.24 5.01
N ALA A 219 18.85 -0.04 4.96
CA ALA A 219 19.97 -0.58 5.74
C ALA A 219 21.36 -0.06 5.27
N GLN A 220 21.55 0.31 4.01
CA GLN A 220 22.75 0.98 3.51
C GLN A 220 22.80 2.46 3.94
N ARG A 221 21.65 3.16 3.94
CA ARG A 221 21.53 4.50 4.55
C ARG A 221 21.81 4.45 6.06
N ASN A 222 21.44 3.36 6.73
CA ASN A 222 21.77 3.11 8.13
C ASN A 222 23.22 2.62 8.35
N ALA A 223 23.97 2.33 7.29
CA ALA A 223 25.36 1.88 7.34
C ALA A 223 26.37 2.98 6.95
N ASP A 224 25.89 4.14 6.49
CA ASP A 224 26.75 5.30 6.26
C ASP A 224 27.40 5.70 7.60
N PRO A 225 28.75 5.76 7.68
CA PRO A 225 29.42 6.08 8.93
C PRO A 225 29.12 7.52 9.33
N LEU A 226 28.34 7.70 10.38
CA LEU A 226 28.01 9.02 10.95
C LEU A 226 29.15 9.57 11.80
N LEU A 227 29.98 8.66 12.33
CA LEU A 227 31.12 8.97 13.18
C LEU A 227 32.22 7.93 12.98
N SER A 228 33.47 8.39 12.87
CA SER A 228 34.66 7.55 12.87
C SER A 228 35.51 7.83 14.10
N VAL A 229 35.88 6.79 14.84
CA VAL A 229 36.60 6.85 16.11
C VAL A 229 37.89 6.06 16.02
N ARG A 230 39.03 6.69 16.26
CA ARG A 230 40.34 6.04 16.39
C ARG A 230 40.62 5.76 17.86
N ILE A 231 40.95 4.51 18.18
CA ILE A 231 41.15 4.07 19.57
C ILE A 231 42.64 3.89 19.83
N ALA A 232 43.15 4.59 20.84
CA ALA A 232 44.52 4.48 21.31
C ALA A 232 44.55 3.79 22.67
N LEU A 233 45.19 2.62 22.72
CA LEU A 233 45.46 1.88 23.95
C LEU A 233 46.61 2.55 24.73
N PRO A 234 46.64 2.43 26.06
CA PRO A 234 47.72 2.97 26.88
C PRO A 234 49.06 2.26 26.58
N ALA A 235 50.17 2.99 26.74
CA ALA A 235 51.51 2.44 26.57
C ALA A 235 51.77 1.37 27.64
N GLY A 236 52.10 0.14 27.21
CA GLY A 236 52.28 -1.02 28.11
C GLY A 236 51.05 -1.92 28.27
N PHE A 237 50.01 -1.73 27.45
CA PHE A 237 48.87 -2.64 27.42
C PHE A 237 49.30 -4.06 26.99
N ASP A 238 49.10 -5.04 27.89
CA ASP A 238 49.34 -6.46 27.63
C ASP A 238 48.01 -7.22 27.63
N PRO A 239 47.53 -7.68 26.45
CA PRO A 239 46.25 -8.39 26.34
C PRO A 239 46.24 -9.73 27.10
N ALA A 240 47.41 -10.33 27.38
CA ALA A 240 47.48 -11.61 28.11
C ALA A 240 47.07 -11.51 29.58
N GLN A 241 47.07 -10.30 30.15
CA GLN A 241 46.69 -10.05 31.55
C GLN A 241 45.17 -9.88 31.74
N TRP A 242 44.42 -9.88 30.64
CA TRP A 242 42.98 -9.63 30.62
C TRP A 242 42.19 -10.93 30.42
N PRO A 243 41.01 -11.09 31.06
CA PRO A 243 40.16 -12.26 30.87
C PRO A 243 39.73 -12.43 29.41
N GLN A 244 39.46 -13.68 28.98
CA GLN A 244 38.93 -13.95 27.63
C GLN A 244 37.56 -13.31 27.37
N ALA A 245 36.81 -12.99 28.42
CA ALA A 245 35.53 -12.28 28.31
C ALA A 245 35.69 -10.77 27.98
N THR A 246 36.92 -10.27 27.92
CA THR A 246 37.20 -8.84 27.72
C THR A 246 36.72 -8.36 26.36
N ALA A 247 36.00 -7.24 26.36
CA ALA A 247 35.54 -6.62 25.13
C ALA A 247 35.64 -5.10 25.20
N LEU A 248 36.02 -4.50 24.08
CA LEU A 248 35.99 -3.06 23.85
C LEU A 248 34.59 -2.67 23.39
N PHE A 249 34.00 -1.71 24.08
CA PHE A 249 32.73 -1.09 23.75
C PHE A 249 32.97 0.35 23.34
N VAL A 250 32.53 0.73 22.15
CA VAL A 250 32.44 2.13 21.72
C VAL A 250 30.98 2.54 21.84
N LEU A 251 30.70 3.51 22.70
CA LEU A 251 29.35 3.94 23.03
C LEU A 251 29.15 5.39 22.62
N ALA A 252 27.98 5.68 22.08
CA ALA A 252 27.48 7.04 21.89
C ALA A 252 26.21 7.20 22.73
N ARG A 253 26.11 8.29 23.51
CA ARG A 253 24.93 8.61 24.33
C ARG A 253 24.53 10.07 24.16
N ALA A 254 23.32 10.42 24.59
CA ALA A 254 22.88 11.81 24.61
C ALA A 254 23.63 12.60 25.71
N PRO A 255 24.16 13.80 25.41
CA PRO A 255 24.91 14.60 26.39
C PRO A 255 24.00 15.01 27.56
N GLY A 256 24.38 14.67 28.79
CA GLY A 256 23.59 14.97 30.00
C GLY A 256 22.28 14.17 30.12
N GLY A 257 22.09 13.14 29.30
CA GLY A 257 20.93 12.25 29.32
C GLY A 257 21.08 11.05 30.27
N PRO A 258 20.06 10.17 30.32
CA PRO A 258 20.15 8.91 31.06
C PRO A 258 21.32 8.03 30.54
N PRO A 259 21.86 7.10 31.35
CA PRO A 259 23.06 6.33 31.02
C PRO A 259 22.89 5.31 29.89
N MET A 260 21.73 5.30 29.23
CA MET A 260 21.40 4.38 28.15
C MET A 260 22.12 4.82 26.86
N PRO A 261 22.86 3.93 26.18
CA PRO A 261 23.54 4.27 24.93
C PRO A 261 22.55 4.39 23.77
N VAL A 262 22.76 5.39 22.93
CA VAL A 262 22.07 5.63 21.66
C VAL A 262 22.65 4.73 20.56
N ALA A 263 23.96 4.45 20.61
CA ALA A 263 24.60 3.46 19.75
C ALA A 263 25.70 2.73 20.52
N VAL A 264 25.88 1.43 20.26
CA VAL A 264 26.90 0.63 20.93
C VAL A 264 27.52 -0.38 19.98
N ARG A 265 28.85 -0.42 19.93
CA ARG A 265 29.60 -1.41 19.15
C ARG A 265 30.59 -2.16 20.02
N ARG A 266 30.55 -3.50 19.95
CA ARG A 266 31.37 -4.41 20.76
C ARG A 266 32.44 -5.07 19.91
N TYR A 267 33.68 -5.05 20.37
CA TYR A 267 34.83 -5.73 19.77
C TYR A 267 35.51 -6.66 20.78
N PRO A 268 35.81 -7.90 20.40
CA PRO A 268 36.60 -8.80 21.25
C PRO A 268 38.05 -8.31 21.34
N LEU A 269 38.74 -8.72 22.42
CA LEU A 269 40.14 -8.36 22.64
C LEU A 269 41.08 -8.86 21.52
N ASP A 270 40.80 -10.02 20.94
CA ASP A 270 41.65 -10.69 19.92
C ASP A 270 41.56 -10.07 18.51
N GLY A 271 40.91 -8.92 18.37
CA GLY A 271 40.69 -8.28 17.08
C GLY A 271 40.38 -6.79 17.19
N LEU A 272 41.01 -6.09 18.15
CA LEU A 272 40.77 -4.67 18.38
C LEU A 272 41.10 -3.85 17.12
N PRO A 273 40.11 -3.16 16.53
CA PRO A 273 40.34 -2.31 15.38
C PRO A 273 41.04 -1.00 15.82
N SER A 274 41.90 -0.46 14.95
CA SER A 274 42.49 0.87 15.14
C SER A 274 41.48 2.00 14.89
N SER A 275 40.48 1.76 14.05
CA SER A 275 39.39 2.67 13.72
C SER A 275 38.03 1.97 13.76
N VAL A 276 37.06 2.59 14.42
CA VAL A 276 35.67 2.13 14.57
C VAL A 276 34.74 3.14 13.93
N THR A 277 33.75 2.67 13.19
CA THR A 277 32.66 3.53 12.70
C THR A 277 31.40 3.28 13.52
N LEU A 278 30.60 4.33 13.72
CA LEU A 278 29.26 4.23 14.28
C LEU A 278 28.24 4.78 13.29
N SER A 279 27.15 4.05 13.10
CA SER A 279 26.03 4.43 12.23
C SER A 279 24.68 4.11 12.89
N ASP A 280 23.58 4.35 12.18
CA ASP A 280 22.23 4.07 12.69
C ASP A 280 21.98 2.58 12.93
N ALA A 281 22.70 1.70 12.23
CA ALA A 281 22.68 0.25 12.44
C ALA A 281 23.17 -0.17 13.83
N ASP A 282 23.97 0.66 14.50
CA ASP A 282 24.50 0.38 15.83
C ASP A 282 23.56 0.85 16.96
N SER A 283 22.37 1.39 16.62
CA SER A 283 21.37 1.79 17.61
C SER A 283 20.58 0.58 18.15
N PRO A 284 20.54 0.37 19.48
CA PRO A 284 19.74 -0.69 20.09
C PRO A 284 18.21 -0.40 20.03
N MET A 285 17.79 0.82 19.65
CA MET A 285 16.39 1.21 19.54
C MET A 285 16.08 1.72 18.11
N PRO A 286 15.39 0.94 17.26
CA PRO A 286 15.10 1.33 15.87
C PRO A 286 14.29 2.62 15.73
N THR A 287 13.54 3.01 16.76
CA THR A 287 12.74 4.24 16.80
C THR A 287 13.54 5.49 17.17
N GLN A 288 14.80 5.34 17.59
CA GLN A 288 15.69 6.44 17.97
C GLN A 288 17.12 6.18 17.43
N PRO A 289 17.34 6.39 16.11
CA PRO A 289 18.64 6.17 15.48
C PRO A 289 19.66 7.25 15.86
N LEU A 290 20.95 6.96 15.64
CA LEU A 290 22.05 7.87 15.95
C LEU A 290 21.95 9.20 15.19
N SER A 291 21.50 9.16 13.94
CA SER A 291 21.24 10.31 13.05
C SER A 291 20.16 11.26 13.57
N ALA A 292 19.27 10.80 14.47
CA ALA A 292 18.27 11.65 15.09
C ALA A 292 18.88 12.63 16.12
N HIS A 293 20.13 12.42 16.53
CA HIS A 293 20.80 13.24 17.54
C HIS A 293 21.81 14.20 16.89
N ALA A 294 21.57 15.50 17.03
CA ALA A 294 22.51 16.53 16.54
C ALA A 294 23.84 16.54 17.31
N ARG A 295 23.83 16.12 18.58
CA ARG A 295 25.00 16.03 19.45
C ARG A 295 24.98 14.73 20.23
N VAL A 296 26.14 14.08 20.31
CA VAL A 296 26.34 12.86 21.08
C VAL A 296 27.63 12.95 21.89
N GLU A 297 27.62 12.31 23.05
CA GLU A 297 28.79 12.10 23.90
C GLU A 297 29.32 10.69 23.62
N VAL A 298 30.58 10.61 23.19
CA VAL A 298 31.21 9.37 22.73
C VAL A 298 32.30 8.98 23.71
N LEU A 299 32.30 7.71 24.10
CA LEU A 299 33.32 7.14 24.97
C LEU A 299 33.66 5.71 24.55
N ALA A 300 34.90 5.31 24.78
CA ALA A 300 35.36 3.95 24.62
C ALA A 300 35.62 3.33 25.99
N ARG A 301 35.20 2.08 26.18
CA ARG A 301 35.39 1.30 27.40
C ARG A 301 35.93 -0.07 27.06
N LEU A 302 37.03 -0.48 27.68
CA LEU A 302 37.50 -1.86 27.65
C LEU A 302 37.00 -2.56 28.92
N SER A 303 35.98 -3.39 28.79
CA SER A 303 35.35 -4.07 29.93
C SER A 303 35.94 -5.46 30.17
N ARG A 304 36.40 -5.73 31.40
CA ARG A 304 36.90 -7.05 31.83
C ARG A 304 35.78 -8.09 31.91
N ALA A 305 34.60 -7.66 32.32
CA ALA A 305 33.42 -8.51 32.48
C ALA A 305 32.68 -8.78 31.15
N GLY A 306 33.08 -8.10 30.07
CA GLY A 306 32.45 -8.24 28.76
C GLY A 306 31.06 -7.61 28.69
N THR A 307 30.74 -6.66 29.58
CA THR A 307 29.47 -5.95 29.59
C THR A 307 29.64 -4.48 29.21
N ALA A 308 28.60 -3.86 28.65
CA ALA A 308 28.62 -2.46 28.27
C ALA A 308 28.53 -1.51 29.48
N SER A 309 28.20 -2.01 30.68
CA SER A 309 28.09 -1.24 31.92
C SER A 309 29.46 -1.06 32.60
N HIS A 310 29.61 0.01 33.38
CA HIS A 310 30.85 0.26 34.11
C HIS A 310 31.07 -0.85 35.15
N THR A 311 32.23 -1.49 35.10
CA THR A 311 32.69 -2.45 36.12
C THR A 311 34.02 -2.00 36.72
N GLU A 312 34.27 -2.33 37.99
CA GLU A 312 35.56 -2.03 38.62
C GLU A 312 36.71 -2.73 37.87
N GLY A 313 37.71 -1.95 37.47
CA GLY A 313 38.88 -2.44 36.73
C GLY A 313 38.78 -2.34 35.21
N ASP A 314 37.75 -1.69 34.67
CA ASP A 314 37.62 -1.36 33.25
C ASP A 314 38.50 -0.13 32.89
N LEU A 315 39.06 -0.10 31.68
CA LEU A 315 39.74 1.10 31.15
C LEU A 315 38.74 1.93 30.35
N GLU A 316 38.75 3.24 30.53
CA GLU A 316 37.80 4.16 29.88
C GLU A 316 38.50 5.36 29.27
N SER A 317 37.93 5.89 28.19
CA SER A 317 38.35 7.18 27.64
C SER A 317 37.58 8.32 28.29
N GLU A 318 38.16 9.52 28.29
CA GLU A 318 37.39 10.73 28.58
C GLU A 318 36.23 10.87 27.57
N PRO A 319 35.00 11.19 28.02
CA PRO A 319 33.89 11.38 27.13
C PRO A 319 34.06 12.66 26.31
N VAL A 320 33.86 12.57 24.99
CA VAL A 320 33.96 13.71 24.08
C VAL A 320 32.61 13.98 23.44
N ILE A 321 32.15 15.22 23.51
CA ILE A 321 30.90 15.66 22.87
C ILE A 321 31.21 16.07 21.43
N VAL A 322 30.49 15.49 20.48
CA VAL A 322 30.64 15.73 19.05
C VAL A 322 29.30 16.05 18.39
N GLN A 323 29.35 16.75 17.25
CA GLN A 323 28.18 17.04 16.41
C GLN A 323 28.12 16.05 15.24
N LEU A 324 26.94 15.51 14.94
CA LEU A 324 26.74 14.55 13.85
C LEU A 324 26.14 15.21 12.60
N PRO A 325 26.49 14.76 11.38
CA PRO A 325 27.56 13.79 11.07
C PRO A 325 28.95 14.43 11.21
N GLN A 326 29.92 13.68 11.74
CA GLN A 326 31.31 14.14 11.85
C GLN A 326 32.19 13.42 10.84
N SER A 327 32.73 14.16 9.88
CA SER A 327 33.60 13.60 8.82
C SER A 327 35.06 13.39 9.23
N GLY A 328 35.47 13.84 10.43
CA GLY A 328 36.83 13.67 10.96
C GLY A 328 36.95 12.48 11.91
N GLU A 329 38.14 11.86 11.98
CA GLU A 329 38.43 10.82 12.98
C GLU A 329 38.53 11.44 14.38
N LEU A 330 37.65 11.01 15.29
CA LEU A 330 37.74 11.32 16.71
C LEU A 330 38.74 10.39 17.39
N GLN A 331 39.79 10.92 18.01
CA GLN A 331 40.73 10.09 18.76
C GLN A 331 40.28 9.94 20.22
N LEU A 332 40.11 8.69 20.67
CA LEU A 332 39.85 8.36 22.06
C LEU A 332 41.03 7.58 22.63
N GLN A 333 41.58 8.07 23.73
CA GLN A 333 42.66 7.42 24.45
C GLN A 333 42.12 6.75 25.71
N LEU A 334 42.31 5.45 25.83
CA LEU A 334 41.94 4.68 27.03
C LEU A 334 42.97 4.92 28.13
N ARG A 335 42.49 5.15 29.37
CA ARG A 335 43.31 5.36 30.56
C ARG A 335 42.85 4.47 31.71
#